data_AF-A0A930QA99-F1
#
_entry.id   AF-A0A930QA99-F1
#
_cell.length_a   1.000
_cell.length_b   1.000
_cell.length_c   1.000
_cell.angle_alpha   90.00
_cell.angle_beta   90.00
_cell.angle_gamma   90.00
#
_symmetry.space_group_name_H-M   'P 1'
#
loop_
_entity.id
_entity.type
_entity.pdbx_description
1 polymer ?
#
loop_
_entity_poly.entity_id
_entity_poly.type
_entity_poly.pdbx_seq_one_letter_code
_entity_poly.pdbx_strand_id
1 'polypeptide(L)'
;MKGMKVAGLLVCSLLFIGSSVEASGEFSYQNTVIAHRAPDGDIGFVAGPDLPVLKVFRQDGAEPAYYIRFDAAKGSFKKATRIHARIFADGKPIALEPLRPESEMHHDKYFYGWYRLSGEAIAQMGSAVEFSFQLVGADEKVLWSQKGKLKTTEAMQKIAAAEPAMYIREGNIRPVNAEDSVKADSRPRVFLPNVTPEAVKIRIYEDLEKRKKDKEIRADWTQFSFSLHTNERLVNIVGDRVGDGDWWPLVTFEAIPYREGTLLAMMKDQEGYSIALRSLCTVGMMTSDSFIFNWTGRWRSIAEQWDGFLNDLYCEMSPHAKFPFELRSIHAENAGNRFFIKATTDTALAEGDEILTVDGESIAWYKPNELRLCLLQKQGMTKFLIRHADGTEQELSIVPEMELPAQPVSFTDMNYFGNKKMVVSESLAVTQGNYPELFRLMDESYRKKI
;
A
#
# COMPACT_ATOMS: atom_id res chain seq x y z
N MET A 1 -16.36 -28.68 63.52
CA MET A 1 -16.53 -27.21 63.66
C MET A 1 -15.60 -26.54 62.66
N LYS A 2 -16.12 -25.77 61.70
CA LYS A 2 -15.96 -24.28 61.60
C LYS A 2 -14.48 -23.85 61.67
N GLY A 3 -13.83 -23.15 60.74
CA GLY A 3 -14.19 -22.39 59.54
C GLY A 3 -13.08 -21.33 59.32
N MET A 4 -12.81 -20.98 58.05
CA MET A 4 -12.39 -19.66 57.46
C MET A 4 -11.61 -18.63 58.32
N LYS A 5 -10.65 -17.80 57.87
CA LYS A 5 -9.94 -17.34 56.65
C LYS A 5 -8.76 -16.47 57.23
N VAL A 6 -7.64 -16.09 56.59
CA VAL A 6 -7.47 -15.13 55.48
C VAL A 6 -5.96 -15.05 55.14
N ALA A 7 -5.68 -15.07 53.83
CA ALA A 7 -4.62 -14.43 53.03
C ALA A 7 -3.13 -14.39 53.46
N GLY A 8 -2.31 -14.95 52.56
CA GLY A 8 -0.94 -14.54 52.28
C GLY A 8 -0.65 -14.83 50.81
N LEU A 9 -1.29 -14.07 49.92
CA LEU A 9 -1.25 -14.20 48.47
C LEU A 9 0.13 -13.75 47.96
N LEU A 10 1.10 -14.65 47.88
CA LEU A 10 2.38 -14.41 47.23
C LEU A 10 2.26 -14.84 45.76
N VAL A 11 1.63 -13.97 44.96
CA VAL A 11 1.60 -14.11 43.50
C VAL A 11 2.99 -13.73 42.98
N CYS A 12 3.86 -14.74 42.91
CA CYS A 12 4.98 -14.73 41.97
C CYS A 12 4.41 -14.92 40.55
N SER A 13 3.83 -13.86 40.01
CA SER A 13 3.51 -13.74 38.59
C SER A 13 4.80 -13.54 37.79
N LEU A 14 5.49 -14.65 37.55
CA LEU A 14 6.51 -14.83 36.53
C LEU A 14 6.19 -16.10 35.76
N LEU A 15 5.12 -16.04 34.96
CA LEU A 15 5.03 -16.84 33.74
C LEU A 15 4.49 -15.93 32.64
N PHE A 16 5.44 -15.47 31.84
CA PHE A 16 5.27 -14.85 30.55
C PHE A 16 4.38 -15.73 29.65
N ILE A 17 3.08 -15.46 29.66
CA ILE A 17 2.16 -15.79 28.56
C ILE A 17 1.31 -14.55 28.33
N GLY A 18 1.97 -13.44 28.05
CA GLY A 18 1.37 -12.42 27.21
C GLY A 18 1.25 -13.06 25.83
N SER A 19 0.04 -13.45 25.46
CA SER A 19 -0.34 -13.75 24.10
C SER A 19 0.39 -12.80 23.17
N SER A 20 1.24 -13.34 22.30
CA SER A 20 1.65 -12.69 21.07
C SER A 20 0.36 -12.37 20.32
N VAL A 21 -0.19 -11.19 20.58
CA VAL A 21 -1.01 -10.48 19.62
C VAL A 21 -0.01 -10.20 18.52
N GLU A 22 0.00 -11.09 17.53
CA GLU A 22 0.65 -10.83 16.26
C GLU A 22 0.02 -9.54 15.75
N ALA A 23 0.77 -8.46 15.89
CA ALA A 23 0.54 -7.19 15.22
C ALA A 23 0.71 -7.44 13.72
N SER A 24 -0.30 -8.04 13.08
CA SER A 24 -0.49 -7.82 11.67
C SER A 24 -1.12 -6.44 11.56
N GLY A 25 -0.39 -5.49 10.98
CA GLY A 25 -0.89 -4.14 10.72
C GLY A 25 -2.04 -4.18 9.73
N GLU A 26 -3.21 -4.52 10.23
CA GLU A 26 -4.47 -4.49 9.49
C GLU A 26 -4.79 -3.01 9.29
N PHE A 27 -4.62 -2.53 8.06
CA PHE A 27 -5.25 -1.30 7.65
C PHE A 27 -6.72 -1.40 8.03
N SER A 28 -7.20 -0.43 8.80
CA SER A 28 -8.63 -0.31 9.07
C SER A 28 -9.31 0.11 7.76
N TYR A 29 -9.62 -0.86 6.89
CA TYR A 29 -10.53 -0.73 5.74
C TYR A 29 -11.96 -0.48 6.19
N GLN A 30 -12.17 -0.22 7.48
CA GLN A 30 -13.45 0.07 8.07
C GLN A 30 -13.96 1.35 7.40
N ASN A 31 -14.80 1.15 6.38
CA ASN A 31 -15.63 2.10 5.64
C ASN A 31 -15.09 2.62 4.29
N THR A 32 -13.92 2.17 3.80
CA THR A 32 -13.35 2.70 2.54
C THR A 32 -12.86 1.59 1.60
N VAL A 33 -13.16 1.73 0.30
CA VAL A 33 -12.55 0.93 -0.76
C VAL A 33 -11.19 1.53 -1.09
N ILE A 34 -10.18 0.68 -1.09
CA ILE A 34 -8.84 1.04 -1.54
C ILE A 34 -8.56 0.40 -2.90
N ALA A 35 -7.60 0.96 -3.63
CA ALA A 35 -7.23 0.46 -4.94
C ALA A 35 -5.74 0.10 -5.04
N HIS A 36 -5.41 -0.86 -5.90
CA HIS A 36 -4.06 -1.25 -6.25
C HIS A 36 -3.95 -1.45 -7.76
N ARG A 37 -2.79 -1.13 -8.31
CA ARG A 37 -2.45 -1.50 -9.69
C ARG A 37 -1.19 -2.36 -9.65
N ALA A 38 -1.32 -3.60 -10.11
CA ALA A 38 -0.19 -4.50 -10.24
C ALA A 38 0.69 -4.06 -11.44
N PRO A 39 1.98 -4.43 -11.48
CA PRO A 39 2.88 -4.02 -12.57
C PRO A 39 2.51 -4.57 -13.96
N ASP A 40 1.82 -5.70 -14.03
CA ASP A 40 1.18 -6.22 -15.25
C ASP A 40 -0.05 -5.39 -15.68
N GLY A 41 -0.43 -4.41 -14.85
CA GLY A 41 -1.48 -3.44 -15.08
C GLY A 41 -2.88 -3.93 -14.71
N ASP A 42 -3.00 -5.07 -14.04
CA ASP A 42 -4.24 -5.49 -13.39
C ASP A 42 -4.63 -4.49 -12.28
N ILE A 43 -5.93 -4.22 -12.16
CA ILE A 43 -6.45 -3.26 -11.17
C ILE A 43 -7.27 -4.01 -10.13
N GLY A 44 -6.94 -3.77 -8.87
CA GLY A 44 -7.63 -4.35 -7.74
C GLY A 44 -8.28 -3.36 -6.82
N PHE A 45 -9.36 -3.79 -6.19
CA PHE A 45 -10.03 -3.06 -5.13
C PHE A 45 -10.21 -3.93 -3.91
N VAL A 46 -9.96 -3.37 -2.72
CA VAL A 46 -10.18 -4.07 -1.45
C VAL A 46 -11.11 -3.28 -0.55
N ALA A 47 -12.00 -3.99 0.13
CA ALA A 47 -12.87 -3.49 1.19
C ALA A 47 -13.10 -4.60 2.23
N GLY A 48 -13.40 -4.26 3.48
CA GLY A 48 -13.69 -5.29 4.46
C GLY A 48 -13.61 -4.83 5.91
N PRO A 49 -14.72 -4.39 6.52
CA PRO A 49 -14.73 -4.00 7.93
C PRO A 49 -14.70 -5.22 8.87
N ASP A 50 -15.06 -6.41 8.37
CA ASP A 50 -15.09 -7.66 9.14
C ASP A 50 -14.17 -8.74 8.54
N LEU A 51 -14.22 -8.96 7.21
CA LEU A 51 -13.26 -9.77 6.47
C LEU A 51 -12.82 -9.03 5.20
N PRO A 52 -11.54 -9.10 4.81
CA PRO A 52 -11.07 -8.50 3.57
C PRO A 52 -11.67 -9.20 2.34
N VAL A 53 -12.26 -8.40 1.45
CA VAL A 53 -12.73 -8.80 0.12
C VAL A 53 -11.93 -8.04 -0.93
N LEU A 54 -11.57 -8.73 -1.99
CA LEU A 54 -10.78 -8.27 -3.10
C LEU A 54 -11.59 -8.43 -4.40
N LYS A 55 -11.65 -7.40 -5.24
CA LYS A 55 -12.16 -7.43 -6.62
C LYS A 55 -10.99 -7.14 -7.56
N VAL A 56 -10.85 -7.94 -8.62
CA VAL A 56 -9.69 -7.89 -9.52
C VAL A 56 -10.17 -7.78 -10.96
N PHE A 57 -9.69 -6.75 -11.65
CA PHE A 57 -9.84 -6.56 -13.09
C PHE A 57 -8.55 -6.92 -13.78
N ARG A 58 -8.62 -7.91 -14.67
CA ARG A 58 -7.50 -8.29 -15.51
C ARG A 58 -7.44 -7.44 -16.76
N GLN A 59 -6.24 -7.25 -17.29
CA GLN A 59 -6.06 -6.52 -18.56
C GLN A 59 -6.73 -7.19 -19.76
N ASP A 60 -6.98 -8.50 -19.70
CA ASP A 60 -7.63 -9.26 -20.78
C ASP A 60 -9.11 -8.90 -20.99
N GLY A 61 -9.69 -8.05 -20.15
CA GLY A 61 -11.08 -7.61 -20.24
C GLY A 61 -12.10 -8.66 -19.79
N ALA A 62 -11.65 -9.74 -19.14
CA ALA A 62 -12.54 -10.73 -18.54
C ALA A 62 -13.35 -10.14 -17.38
N GLU A 63 -14.46 -10.80 -17.05
CA GLU A 63 -15.26 -10.50 -15.85
C GLU A 63 -14.38 -10.45 -14.58
N PRO A 64 -14.64 -9.48 -13.68
CA PRO A 64 -13.81 -9.32 -12.49
C PRO A 64 -13.89 -10.55 -11.59
N ALA A 65 -12.75 -10.92 -11.01
CA ALA A 65 -12.68 -11.98 -10.03
C ALA A 65 -12.81 -11.41 -8.60
N TYR A 66 -13.60 -12.08 -7.77
CA TYR A 66 -13.78 -11.71 -6.37
C TYR A 66 -13.15 -12.74 -5.45
N TYR A 67 -12.51 -12.28 -4.38
CA TYR A 67 -11.88 -13.12 -3.38
C TYR A 67 -12.20 -12.62 -1.98
N ILE A 68 -12.28 -13.54 -1.02
CA ILE A 68 -12.43 -13.21 0.40
C ILE A 68 -11.39 -13.96 1.22
N ARG A 69 -10.82 -13.26 2.20
CA ARG A 69 -9.81 -13.81 3.12
C ARG A 69 -10.43 -14.18 4.46
N PHE A 70 -10.07 -15.37 4.93
CA PHE A 70 -10.26 -15.79 6.32
C PHE A 70 -8.90 -15.78 7.01
N ASP A 71 -8.83 -15.02 8.10
CA ASP A 71 -7.68 -15.00 9.00
C ASP A 71 -8.17 -15.27 10.42
N ALA A 72 -7.71 -16.38 11.02
CA ALA A 72 -8.11 -16.74 12.37
C ALA A 72 -7.03 -17.52 13.09
N ALA A 73 -6.85 -17.23 14.39
CA ALA A 73 -5.98 -17.98 15.28
C ALA A 73 -6.79 -18.57 16.44
N LYS A 74 -6.76 -19.90 16.62
CA LYS A 74 -7.42 -20.57 17.74
C LYS A 74 -6.74 -21.88 18.11
N GLY A 75 -6.52 -22.10 19.42
CA GLY A 75 -5.87 -23.31 19.92
C GLY A 75 -6.56 -24.63 19.54
N SER A 76 -7.88 -24.60 19.28
CA SER A 76 -8.63 -25.76 18.80
C SER A 76 -8.22 -26.22 17.41
N PHE A 77 -7.65 -25.34 16.57
CA PHE A 77 -7.21 -25.69 15.22
C PHE A 77 -6.05 -26.67 15.24
N LYS A 78 -5.19 -26.65 16.29
CA LYS A 78 -4.06 -27.59 16.43
C LYS A 78 -4.46 -29.06 16.39
N LYS A 79 -5.69 -29.36 16.82
CA LYS A 79 -6.23 -30.73 16.91
C LYS A 79 -7.20 -31.06 15.78
N ALA A 80 -7.47 -30.10 14.90
CA ALA A 80 -8.36 -30.31 13.77
C ALA A 80 -7.61 -31.03 12.64
N THR A 81 -8.19 -32.11 12.14
CA THR A 81 -7.67 -32.84 10.97
C THR A 81 -8.09 -32.22 9.65
N ARG A 82 -9.14 -31.39 9.68
CA ARG A 82 -9.64 -30.60 8.56
C ARG A 82 -10.30 -29.33 9.10
N ILE A 83 -10.14 -28.23 8.39
CA ILE A 83 -10.85 -26.98 8.62
C ILE A 83 -11.42 -26.51 7.29
N HIS A 84 -12.70 -26.14 7.27
CA HIS A 84 -13.40 -25.61 6.08
C HIS A 84 -14.06 -24.27 6.42
N ALA A 85 -14.02 -23.31 5.50
CA ALA A 85 -14.69 -22.02 5.69
C ALA A 85 -16.13 -22.04 5.18
N ARG A 86 -17.00 -21.30 5.87
CA ARG A 86 -18.39 -21.07 5.46
C ARG A 86 -18.82 -19.64 5.70
N ILE A 87 -19.71 -19.18 4.83
CA ILE A 87 -20.38 -17.90 4.97
C ILE A 87 -21.87 -18.14 4.83
N PHE A 88 -22.64 -17.53 5.72
CA PHE A 88 -24.08 -17.40 5.60
C PHE A 88 -24.44 -15.92 5.51
N ALA A 89 -25.32 -15.58 4.57
CA ALA A 89 -25.92 -14.27 4.43
C ALA A 89 -27.45 -14.44 4.54
N ASP A 90 -28.06 -13.84 5.55
CA ASP A 90 -29.47 -14.05 5.94
C ASP A 90 -29.84 -15.53 6.08
N GLY A 91 -28.95 -16.31 6.70
CA GLY A 91 -29.11 -17.76 6.89
C GLY A 91 -28.93 -18.61 5.63
N LYS A 92 -28.73 -18.01 4.45
CA LYS A 92 -28.45 -18.72 3.20
C LYS A 92 -26.95 -18.92 3.01
N PRO A 93 -26.48 -20.12 2.62
CA PRO A 93 -25.07 -20.35 2.37
C PRO A 93 -24.58 -19.55 1.15
N ILE A 94 -23.37 -19.01 1.24
CA ILE A 94 -22.64 -18.43 0.11
C ILE A 94 -21.63 -19.47 -0.37
N ALA A 95 -21.65 -19.73 -1.68
CA ALA A 95 -20.69 -20.65 -2.29
C ALA A 95 -19.27 -20.07 -2.23
N LEU A 96 -18.33 -20.89 -1.75
CA LEU A 96 -16.91 -20.56 -1.67
C LEU A 96 -16.12 -21.57 -2.49
N GLU A 97 -15.22 -21.10 -3.34
CA GLU A 97 -14.25 -21.94 -4.04
C GLU A 97 -12.85 -21.72 -3.43
N PRO A 98 -12.24 -22.71 -2.76
CA PRO A 98 -10.92 -22.54 -2.16
C PRO A 98 -9.83 -22.41 -3.24
N LEU A 99 -8.95 -21.42 -3.12
CA LEU A 99 -7.88 -21.20 -4.12
C LEU A 99 -6.73 -22.22 -4.08
N ARG A 100 -6.64 -22.98 -3.00
CA ARG A 100 -5.70 -24.08 -2.80
C ARG A 100 -6.36 -25.11 -1.89
N PRO A 101 -5.84 -26.33 -1.77
CA PRO A 101 -6.36 -27.27 -0.79
C PRO A 101 -6.42 -26.64 0.61
N GLU A 102 -7.55 -26.75 1.30
CA GLU A 102 -7.75 -26.12 2.61
C GLU A 102 -6.76 -26.62 3.67
N SER A 103 -6.24 -27.84 3.50
CA SER A 103 -5.15 -28.39 4.30
C SER A 103 -3.86 -27.56 4.23
N GLU A 104 -3.63 -26.83 3.13
CA GLU A 104 -2.49 -25.91 2.97
C GLU A 104 -2.79 -24.49 3.49
N MET A 105 -4.05 -24.20 3.84
CA MET A 105 -4.46 -22.94 4.46
C MET A 105 -4.38 -23.00 5.99
N HIS A 106 -4.19 -24.19 6.56
CA HIS A 106 -4.12 -24.42 8.00
C HIS A 106 -2.68 -24.73 8.41
N HIS A 107 -2.17 -24.01 9.42
CA HIS A 107 -0.89 -24.30 10.04
C HIS A 107 -0.97 -24.11 11.56
N ASP A 108 -0.75 -25.19 12.33
CA ASP A 108 -0.82 -25.21 13.80
C ASP A 108 -2.14 -24.63 14.34
N LYS A 109 -2.09 -23.49 15.04
CA LYS A 109 -3.29 -22.79 15.56
C LYS A 109 -3.84 -21.73 14.61
N TYR A 110 -3.31 -21.61 13.40
CA TYR A 110 -3.63 -20.52 12.48
C TYR A 110 -4.29 -21.02 11.20
N PHE A 111 -5.24 -20.24 10.71
CA PHE A 111 -5.92 -20.48 9.44
C PHE A 111 -5.84 -19.22 8.58
N TYR A 112 -5.23 -19.35 7.40
CA TYR A 112 -5.04 -18.29 6.40
C TYR A 112 -5.57 -18.77 5.05
N GLY A 113 -6.87 -18.56 4.84
CA GLY A 113 -7.60 -19.08 3.70
C GLY A 113 -8.05 -17.99 2.74
N TRP A 114 -7.92 -18.26 1.44
CA TRP A 114 -8.47 -17.42 0.39
C TRP A 114 -9.45 -18.21 -0.45
N TYR A 115 -10.60 -17.61 -0.69
CA TYR A 115 -11.70 -18.23 -1.43
C TYR A 115 -12.16 -17.29 -2.54
N ARG A 116 -12.49 -17.85 -3.69
CA ARG A 116 -13.14 -17.14 -4.78
C ARG A 116 -14.65 -17.06 -4.53
N LEU A 117 -15.22 -15.92 -4.92
CA LEU A 117 -16.65 -15.63 -4.91
C LEU A 117 -17.13 -15.34 -6.33
N SER A 118 -18.40 -15.65 -6.62
CA SER A 118 -19.07 -15.18 -7.83
C SER A 118 -19.58 -13.74 -7.66
N GLY A 119 -19.84 -13.04 -8.76
CA GLY A 119 -20.52 -11.74 -8.71
C GLY A 119 -21.90 -11.81 -8.07
N GLU A 120 -22.64 -12.91 -8.28
CA GLU A 120 -23.92 -13.17 -7.63
C GLU A 120 -23.79 -13.30 -6.10
N ALA A 121 -22.75 -13.99 -5.63
CA ALA A 121 -22.46 -14.11 -4.20
C ALA A 121 -22.20 -12.73 -3.57
N ILE A 122 -21.43 -11.88 -4.25
CA ILE A 122 -21.17 -10.50 -3.82
C ILE A 122 -22.46 -9.67 -3.79
N ALA A 123 -23.32 -9.78 -4.82
CA ALA A 123 -24.60 -9.08 -4.86
C ALA A 123 -25.56 -9.54 -3.74
N GLN A 124 -25.61 -10.85 -3.48
CA GLN A 124 -26.36 -11.41 -2.36
C GLN A 124 -25.85 -10.89 -1.02
N MET A 125 -24.53 -10.89 -0.81
CA MET A 125 -23.91 -10.36 0.40
C MET A 125 -24.13 -8.84 0.53
N GLY A 126 -24.13 -8.08 -0.56
CA GLY A 126 -24.42 -6.65 -0.59
C GLY A 126 -25.86 -6.27 -0.29
N SER A 127 -26.78 -7.24 -0.21
CA SER A 127 -28.19 -7.02 0.12
C SER A 127 -28.59 -7.62 1.48
N ALA A 128 -27.66 -8.30 2.16
CA ALA A 128 -27.95 -9.04 3.38
C ALA A 128 -27.94 -8.15 4.63
N VAL A 129 -28.72 -8.57 5.63
CA VAL A 129 -28.83 -7.89 6.93
C VAL A 129 -27.97 -8.61 7.97
N GLU A 130 -27.90 -9.93 7.92
CA GLU A 130 -27.14 -10.74 8.86
C GLU A 130 -26.08 -11.59 8.14
N PHE A 131 -24.90 -11.67 8.74
CA PHE A 131 -23.81 -12.51 8.26
C PHE A 131 -23.27 -13.41 9.35
N SER A 132 -22.90 -14.63 8.97
CA SER A 132 -22.11 -15.53 9.80
C SER A 132 -20.93 -16.08 9.00
N PHE A 133 -19.73 -15.70 9.43
CA PHE A 133 -18.47 -16.26 8.94
C PHE A 133 -18.06 -17.37 9.90
N GLN A 134 -17.70 -18.55 9.38
CA GLN A 134 -17.40 -19.71 10.21
C GLN A 134 -16.20 -20.49 9.66
N LEU A 135 -15.43 -21.07 10.57
CA LEU A 135 -14.48 -22.14 10.28
C LEU A 135 -14.95 -23.39 11.02
N VAL A 136 -15.20 -24.47 10.28
CA VAL A 136 -15.76 -25.72 10.79
C VAL A 136 -14.76 -26.87 10.69
N GLY A 137 -14.84 -27.82 11.62
CA GLY A 137 -14.02 -29.03 11.64
C GLY A 137 -14.59 -30.17 10.77
N ALA A 138 -13.91 -31.32 10.78
CA ALA A 138 -14.30 -32.52 10.03
C ALA A 138 -15.69 -33.08 10.42
N ASP A 139 -16.13 -32.84 11.66
CA ASP A 139 -17.41 -33.26 12.24
C ASP A 139 -18.49 -32.18 12.13
N GLU A 140 -18.31 -31.19 11.24
CA GLU A 140 -19.20 -30.04 11.08
C GLU A 140 -19.29 -29.12 12.31
N LYS A 141 -18.42 -29.35 13.29
CA LYS A 141 -18.34 -28.54 14.49
C LYS A 141 -17.77 -27.16 14.16
N VAL A 142 -18.49 -26.12 14.56
CA VAL A 142 -17.99 -24.74 14.48
C VAL A 142 -16.81 -24.58 15.42
N LEU A 143 -15.62 -24.41 14.85
CA LEU A 143 -14.38 -24.18 15.60
C LEU A 143 -14.18 -22.69 15.85
N TRP A 144 -14.57 -21.83 14.90
CA TRP A 144 -14.51 -20.39 15.01
C TRP A 144 -15.67 -19.75 14.25
N SER A 145 -16.14 -18.60 14.73
CA SER A 145 -17.21 -17.85 14.11
C SER A 145 -17.07 -16.35 14.35
N GLN A 146 -17.43 -15.55 13.37
CA GLN A 146 -17.56 -14.11 13.46
C GLN A 146 -18.91 -13.69 12.88
N LYS A 147 -19.63 -12.83 13.60
CA LYS A 147 -20.84 -12.18 13.06
C LYS A 147 -20.40 -10.97 12.26
N GLY A 148 -20.96 -10.79 11.06
CA GLY A 148 -20.77 -9.54 10.32
C GLY A 148 -21.59 -8.40 10.93
N LYS A 149 -21.14 -7.18 10.67
CA LYS A 149 -21.77 -5.93 11.10
C LYS A 149 -22.44 -5.27 9.90
N LEU A 150 -23.30 -4.26 10.14
CA LEU A 150 -23.95 -3.46 9.09
C LEU A 150 -22.95 -2.92 8.05
N LYS A 151 -21.74 -2.58 8.50
CA LYS A 151 -20.65 -2.10 7.65
C LYS A 151 -20.20 -3.14 6.60
N THR A 152 -20.38 -4.44 6.86
CA THR A 152 -20.05 -5.49 5.89
C THR A 152 -20.90 -5.36 4.63
N THR A 153 -22.21 -5.14 4.76
CA THR A 153 -23.09 -4.92 3.60
C THR A 153 -22.63 -3.72 2.78
N GLU A 154 -22.32 -2.60 3.43
CA GLU A 154 -21.80 -1.40 2.79
C GLU A 154 -20.49 -1.67 2.04
N ALA A 155 -19.56 -2.44 2.63
CA ALA A 155 -18.31 -2.80 1.99
C ALA A 155 -18.50 -3.68 0.75
N MET A 156 -19.44 -4.64 0.81
CA MET A 156 -19.80 -5.49 -0.33
C MET A 156 -20.44 -4.67 -1.47
N GLN A 157 -21.28 -3.69 -1.14
CA GLN A 157 -21.86 -2.77 -2.11
C GLN A 157 -20.79 -1.89 -2.75
N LYS A 158 -19.90 -1.30 -1.95
CA LYS A 158 -18.82 -0.43 -2.44
C LYS A 158 -17.82 -1.19 -3.31
N ILE A 159 -17.44 -2.41 -2.93
CA ILE A 159 -16.51 -3.21 -3.75
C ILE A 159 -17.18 -3.70 -5.03
N ALA A 160 -18.47 -4.03 -5.01
CA ALA A 160 -19.22 -4.38 -6.21
C ALA A 160 -19.23 -3.22 -7.21
N ALA A 161 -19.46 -1.99 -6.73
CA ALA A 161 -19.52 -0.77 -7.54
C ALA A 161 -18.14 -0.23 -7.97
N ALA A 162 -17.04 -0.72 -7.41
CA ALA A 162 -15.70 -0.24 -7.72
C ALA A 162 -15.26 -0.67 -9.13
N GLU A 163 -14.97 0.30 -10.00
CA GLU A 163 -14.62 0.07 -11.41
C GLU A 163 -13.23 0.61 -11.75
N PRO A 164 -12.55 0.12 -12.81
CA PRO A 164 -11.20 0.54 -13.18
C PRO A 164 -11.05 2.06 -13.32
N ALA A 165 -12.07 2.74 -13.85
CA ALA A 165 -12.10 4.20 -13.98
C ALA A 165 -12.08 4.93 -12.62
N MET A 166 -12.42 4.26 -11.52
CA MET A 166 -12.33 4.83 -10.17
C MET A 166 -10.92 4.77 -9.60
N TYR A 167 -10.01 3.99 -10.16
CA TYR A 167 -8.61 3.99 -9.75
C TYR A 167 -7.99 5.37 -10.01
N ILE A 168 -7.35 5.95 -8.98
CA ILE A 168 -6.45 7.10 -9.15
C ILE A 168 -5.01 6.66 -8.99
N ARG A 169 -4.71 6.07 -7.82
CA ARG A 169 -3.36 5.71 -7.37
C ARG A 169 -3.45 4.66 -6.28
N GLU A 170 -2.31 4.12 -5.88
CA GLU A 170 -2.24 3.18 -4.78
C GLU A 170 -2.97 3.68 -3.52
N GLY A 171 -3.79 2.81 -2.95
CA GLY A 171 -4.58 3.06 -1.75
C GLY A 171 -5.77 3.98 -1.93
N ASN A 172 -6.01 4.54 -3.13
CA ASN A 172 -7.01 5.59 -3.34
C ASN A 172 -7.90 5.34 -4.57
N ILE A 173 -9.21 5.53 -4.39
CA ILE A 173 -10.19 5.66 -5.46
C ILE A 173 -10.59 7.13 -5.63
N ARG A 174 -11.26 7.46 -6.75
CA ARG A 174 -11.82 8.80 -7.01
C ARG A 174 -12.74 9.25 -5.87
N PRO A 175 -12.38 10.31 -5.11
CA PRO A 175 -13.30 10.91 -4.16
C PRO A 175 -14.40 11.69 -4.89
N VAL A 176 -15.34 12.25 -4.13
CA VAL A 176 -16.48 13.01 -4.69
C VAL A 176 -16.01 14.25 -5.46
N ASN A 177 -14.88 14.85 -5.08
CA ASN A 177 -14.31 16.03 -5.75
C ASN A 177 -12.77 15.98 -5.80
N ALA A 178 -12.18 16.73 -6.75
CA ALA A 178 -10.74 16.74 -6.97
C ALA A 178 -9.94 17.34 -5.81
N GLU A 179 -10.51 18.29 -5.06
CA GLU A 179 -9.85 18.91 -3.92
C GLU A 179 -9.55 17.89 -2.81
N ASP A 180 -10.49 17.00 -2.51
CA ASP A 180 -10.30 15.93 -1.54
C ASP A 180 -9.21 14.95 -1.99
N SER A 181 -9.07 14.71 -3.30
CA SER A 181 -7.99 13.88 -3.84
C SER A 181 -6.61 14.50 -3.64
N VAL A 182 -6.49 15.82 -3.82
CA VAL A 182 -5.22 16.55 -3.62
C VAL A 182 -4.88 16.62 -2.13
N LYS A 183 -5.87 16.64 -1.24
CA LYS A 183 -5.65 16.55 0.21
C LYS A 183 -5.29 15.14 0.68
N ALA A 184 -5.80 14.12 -0.01
CA ALA A 184 -5.53 12.73 0.33
C ALA A 184 -4.04 12.39 0.17
N ASP A 185 -3.57 11.46 0.98
CA ASP A 185 -2.15 11.16 1.05
C ASP A 185 -1.69 10.33 -0.16
N SER A 186 -0.48 10.65 -0.62
CA SER A 186 0.20 9.92 -1.71
C SER A 186 0.92 8.72 -1.11
N ARG A 187 0.82 7.54 -1.73
CA ARG A 187 1.51 6.31 -1.30
C ARG A 187 2.12 5.62 -2.53
N PRO A 188 3.06 6.29 -3.20
CA PRO A 188 3.45 5.88 -4.53
C PRO A 188 4.15 4.53 -4.48
N ARG A 189 3.81 3.70 -5.48
CA ARG A 189 4.47 2.44 -5.79
C ARG A 189 4.94 2.51 -7.21
N VAL A 190 6.17 2.05 -7.44
CA VAL A 190 6.83 2.17 -8.72
C VAL A 190 7.45 0.83 -9.07
N PHE A 191 7.13 0.34 -10.26
CA PHE A 191 7.81 -0.81 -10.83
C PHE A 191 9.08 -0.37 -11.55
N LEU A 192 10.21 -0.98 -11.20
CA LEU A 192 11.54 -0.75 -11.74
C LEU A 192 11.94 -1.99 -12.58
N PRO A 193 11.75 -1.96 -13.92
CA PRO A 193 12.01 -3.12 -14.77
C PRO A 193 13.51 -3.43 -14.86
N ASN A 194 13.85 -4.71 -14.81
CA ASN A 194 15.21 -5.26 -14.87
C ASN A 194 16.15 -4.77 -13.76
N VAL A 195 15.60 -4.25 -12.66
CA VAL A 195 16.35 -3.81 -11.47
C VAL A 195 16.16 -4.82 -10.34
N THR A 196 17.23 -5.16 -9.61
CA THR A 196 17.16 -6.03 -8.42
C THR A 196 16.82 -5.23 -7.16
N PRO A 197 16.18 -5.83 -6.15
CA PRO A 197 15.91 -5.16 -4.88
C PRO A 197 17.18 -4.61 -4.23
N GLU A 198 18.29 -5.35 -4.30
CA GLU A 198 19.60 -4.95 -3.78
C GLU A 198 20.10 -3.67 -4.44
N ALA A 199 19.98 -3.56 -5.77
CA ALA A 199 20.38 -2.38 -6.49
C ALA A 199 19.56 -1.14 -6.09
N VAL A 200 18.25 -1.30 -5.87
CA VAL A 200 17.37 -0.23 -5.39
C VAL A 200 17.80 0.25 -4.00
N LYS A 201 18.01 -0.68 -3.07
CA LYS A 201 18.42 -0.36 -1.69
C LYS A 201 19.76 0.38 -1.65
N ILE A 202 20.74 -0.08 -2.42
CA ILE A 202 22.06 0.55 -2.54
C ILE A 202 21.92 1.96 -3.14
N ARG A 203 21.12 2.10 -4.20
CA ARG A 203 20.94 3.39 -4.86
C ARG A 203 20.28 4.42 -3.94
N ILE A 204 19.23 4.03 -3.21
CA ILE A 204 18.58 4.89 -2.21
C ILE A 204 19.63 5.38 -1.18
N TYR A 205 20.46 4.48 -0.68
CA TYR A 205 21.53 4.86 0.25
C TYR A 205 22.50 5.88 -0.35
N GLU A 206 23.03 5.60 -1.54
CA GLU A 206 24.03 6.45 -2.20
C GLU A 206 23.49 7.84 -2.53
N ASP A 207 22.26 7.92 -3.04
CA ASP A 207 21.63 9.18 -3.39
C ASP A 207 21.36 10.03 -2.14
N LEU A 208 20.87 9.42 -1.05
CA LEU A 208 20.69 10.13 0.22
C LEU A 208 22.03 10.63 0.78
N GLU A 209 23.09 9.84 0.72
CA GLU A 209 24.44 10.27 1.13
C GLU A 209 25.01 11.38 0.23
N LYS A 210 24.68 11.38 -1.07
CA LYS A 210 25.02 12.46 -2.00
C LYS A 210 24.27 13.74 -1.66
N ARG A 211 22.94 13.67 -1.49
CA ARG A 211 22.08 14.83 -1.15
C ARG A 211 22.46 15.47 0.19
N LYS A 212 22.90 14.68 1.19
CA LYS A 212 23.45 15.20 2.45
C LYS A 212 24.74 16.00 2.30
N LYS A 213 25.52 15.74 1.25
CA LYS A 213 26.80 16.43 0.98
C LYS A 213 26.63 17.62 0.05
N ASP A 214 25.53 17.69 -0.69
CA ASP A 214 25.21 18.75 -1.62
C ASP A 214 24.93 20.07 -0.89
N LYS A 215 25.70 21.13 -1.17
CA LYS A 215 25.57 22.38 -0.42
C LYS A 215 24.25 23.12 -0.64
N GLU A 216 23.58 22.89 -1.76
CA GLU A 216 22.36 23.63 -2.13
C GLU A 216 21.12 23.03 -1.50
N ILE A 217 21.05 21.69 -1.45
CA ILE A 217 19.86 20.97 -0.95
C ILE A 217 20.08 20.29 0.40
N ARG A 218 21.30 20.27 0.94
CA ARG A 218 21.64 19.55 2.18
C ARG A 218 20.71 19.86 3.35
N ALA A 219 20.28 21.11 3.51
CA ALA A 219 19.41 21.51 4.62
C ALA A 219 18.12 20.68 4.69
N ASP A 220 17.60 20.25 3.53
CA ASP A 220 16.38 19.45 3.41
C ASP A 220 16.62 17.96 3.68
N TRP A 221 17.88 17.51 3.73
CA TRP A 221 18.26 16.09 3.78
C TRP A 221 19.16 15.70 4.97
N THR A 222 19.72 16.67 5.72
CA THR A 222 20.57 16.40 6.91
C THR A 222 19.84 15.69 8.04
N GLN A 223 18.52 15.85 8.11
CA GLN A 223 17.68 15.29 9.15
C GLN A 223 17.38 13.79 8.94
N PHE A 224 17.71 13.23 7.77
CA PHE A 224 17.40 11.85 7.45
C PHE A 224 18.60 10.92 7.62
N SER A 225 18.36 9.74 8.16
CA SER A 225 19.35 8.67 8.27
C SER A 225 18.81 7.37 7.70
N PHE A 226 19.71 6.56 7.15
CA PHE A 226 19.39 5.28 6.56
C PHE A 226 19.68 4.16 7.57
N SER A 227 18.74 3.22 7.71
CA SER A 227 18.94 1.98 8.45
C SER A 227 18.35 0.80 7.69
N LEU A 228 19.02 -0.35 7.76
CA LEU A 228 18.44 -1.59 7.28
C LEU A 228 17.45 -2.14 8.31
N HIS A 229 16.32 -2.63 7.80
CA HIS A 229 15.39 -3.39 8.62
C HIS A 229 15.90 -4.83 8.79
N THR A 230 15.43 -5.50 9.83
CA THR A 230 15.58 -6.97 9.99
C THR A 230 14.88 -7.77 8.89
N ASN A 231 14.00 -7.13 8.11
CA ASN A 231 13.38 -7.70 6.92
C ASN A 231 14.21 -7.21 5.74
N GLU A 232 14.87 -8.14 5.04
CA GLU A 232 15.79 -7.86 3.93
C GLU A 232 15.15 -7.10 2.75
N ARG A 233 13.81 -7.10 2.67
CA ARG A 233 13.06 -6.35 1.65
C ARG A 233 12.89 -4.88 2.01
N LEU A 234 13.09 -4.51 3.27
CA LEU A 234 12.81 -3.17 3.79
C LEU A 234 14.08 -2.35 4.03
N VAL A 235 13.99 -1.07 3.69
CA VAL A 235 14.94 -0.02 4.04
C VAL A 235 14.20 1.07 4.80
N ASN A 236 14.68 1.40 5.98
CA ASN A 236 14.11 2.43 6.82
C ASN A 236 14.85 3.74 6.60
N ILE A 237 14.10 4.82 6.39
CA ILE A 237 14.63 6.18 6.38
C ILE A 237 14.03 6.96 7.55
N VAL A 238 14.89 7.21 8.54
CA VAL A 238 14.51 7.90 9.77
C VAL A 238 14.76 9.38 9.62
N GLY A 239 13.70 10.19 9.70
CA GLY A 239 13.78 11.65 9.74
C GLY A 239 13.71 12.16 11.17
N ASP A 240 14.74 12.88 11.62
CA ASP A 240 14.95 13.41 12.97
C ASP A 240 14.75 12.41 14.13
N ARG A 241 15.28 12.77 15.30
CA ARG A 241 15.15 12.00 16.53
C ARG A 241 13.75 12.23 17.12
N VAL A 242 12.94 11.19 17.26
CA VAL A 242 11.57 11.30 17.78
C VAL A 242 11.49 10.85 19.24
N GLY A 243 11.44 11.82 20.15
CA GLY A 243 11.39 11.58 21.59
C GLY A 243 12.76 11.32 22.21
N ASP A 244 12.82 11.37 23.54
CA ASP A 244 14.03 11.10 24.31
C ASP A 244 14.40 9.61 24.27
N GLY A 245 14.94 9.15 23.13
CA GLY A 245 15.58 7.83 23.02
C GLY A 245 15.09 6.91 21.89
N ASP A 246 13.88 7.10 21.37
CA ASP A 246 13.31 6.18 20.37
C ASP A 246 13.57 6.68 18.92
N TRP A 247 14.09 5.82 18.04
CA TRP A 247 14.27 6.13 16.61
C TRP A 247 13.12 5.51 15.82
N TRP A 248 12.09 6.28 15.50
CA TRP A 248 10.99 5.82 14.66
C TRP A 248 11.20 6.29 13.21
N PRO A 249 11.18 5.39 12.20
CA PRO A 249 11.29 5.81 10.82
C PRO A 249 10.10 6.72 10.46
N LEU A 250 10.39 7.83 9.75
CA LEU A 250 9.32 8.51 9.02
C LEU A 250 8.97 7.60 7.84
N VAL A 251 9.88 7.48 6.87
CA VAL A 251 9.65 6.80 5.60
C VAL A 251 10.24 5.40 5.67
N THR A 252 9.56 4.41 5.11
CA THR A 252 10.16 3.11 4.82
C THR A 252 9.95 2.78 3.36
N PHE A 253 10.98 2.24 2.72
CA PHE A 253 10.91 1.71 1.36
C PHE A 253 10.93 0.20 1.41
N GLU A 254 10.00 -0.42 0.70
CA GLU A 254 10.00 -1.85 0.46
C GLU A 254 10.39 -2.14 -0.99
N ALA A 255 11.49 -2.86 -1.18
CA ALA A 255 11.95 -3.32 -2.47
C ALA A 255 11.56 -4.80 -2.63
N ILE A 256 10.47 -5.03 -3.36
CA ILE A 256 9.86 -6.35 -3.54
C ILE A 256 10.34 -6.95 -4.87
N PRO A 257 10.96 -8.15 -4.87
CA PRO A 257 11.32 -8.81 -6.11
C PRO A 257 10.08 -9.13 -6.96
N TYR A 258 10.04 -8.63 -8.19
CA TYR A 258 8.96 -8.86 -9.15
C TYR A 258 9.50 -9.61 -10.39
N ARG A 259 8.63 -10.22 -11.20
CA ARG A 259 9.05 -10.87 -12.44
C ARG A 259 9.66 -9.80 -13.35
N GLU A 260 10.91 -9.97 -13.75
CA GLU A 260 11.60 -9.01 -14.62
C GLU A 260 11.81 -7.63 -13.98
N GLY A 261 11.88 -7.51 -12.65
CA GLY A 261 12.21 -6.23 -12.00
C GLY A 261 11.98 -6.18 -10.49
N THR A 262 11.80 -4.97 -9.96
CA THR A 262 11.52 -4.70 -8.55
C THR A 262 10.33 -3.76 -8.40
N LEU A 263 9.36 -4.12 -7.56
CA LEU A 263 8.33 -3.18 -7.12
C LEU A 263 8.85 -2.43 -5.87
N LEU A 264 9.02 -1.12 -6.00
CA LEU A 264 9.40 -0.24 -4.90
C LEU A 264 8.15 0.42 -4.32
N ALA A 265 7.88 0.20 -3.04
CA ALA A 265 6.76 0.80 -2.33
C ALA A 265 7.26 1.76 -1.24
N MET A 266 6.79 3.01 -1.28
CA MET A 266 7.03 3.96 -0.20
C MET A 266 5.90 3.88 0.84
N MET A 267 6.26 3.52 2.07
CA MET A 267 5.36 3.34 3.21
C MET A 267 5.48 4.51 4.19
N LYS A 268 4.33 4.94 4.73
CA LYS A 268 4.22 6.11 5.63
C LYS A 268 3.67 5.79 7.02
N ASP A 269 3.22 4.55 7.23
CA ASP A 269 2.72 4.04 8.52
C ASP A 269 3.65 2.93 9.00
N GLN A 270 3.98 2.97 10.28
CA GLN A 270 4.91 2.05 10.93
C GLN A 270 4.27 1.58 12.24
N GLU A 271 4.22 0.27 12.45
CA GLU A 271 3.93 -0.29 13.77
C GLU A 271 5.24 -0.60 14.49
N GLY A 272 5.27 -0.49 15.81
CA GLY A 272 6.46 -0.80 16.57
C GLY A 272 6.20 -0.83 18.06
N TYR A 273 7.14 -1.38 18.82
CA TYR A 273 7.05 -1.36 20.29
C TYR A 273 7.77 -0.13 20.82
N SER A 274 7.05 0.81 21.44
CA SER A 274 7.68 1.92 22.15
C SER A 274 8.22 1.44 23.49
N ILE A 275 9.52 1.62 23.70
CA ILE A 275 10.19 1.28 24.96
C ILE A 275 9.68 2.19 26.08
N ALA A 276 9.51 3.48 25.79
CA ALA A 276 9.00 4.46 26.74
C ALA A 276 7.58 4.12 27.22
N LEU A 277 6.71 3.69 26.31
CA LEU A 277 5.30 3.39 26.62
C LEU A 277 5.07 1.93 27.02
N ARG A 278 6.06 1.06 26.83
CA ARG A 278 5.96 -0.40 27.02
C ARG A 278 4.73 -1.00 26.31
N SER A 279 4.44 -0.49 25.12
CA SER A 279 3.27 -0.86 24.33
C SER A 279 3.62 -0.88 22.85
N LEU A 280 2.88 -1.69 22.08
CA LEU A 280 2.81 -1.52 20.63
C LEU A 280 2.11 -0.20 20.32
N CYS A 281 2.69 0.55 19.40
CA CYS A 281 2.22 1.84 18.93
C CYS A 281 2.24 1.86 17.40
N THR A 282 1.32 2.62 16.83
CA THR A 282 1.34 2.97 15.41
C THR A 282 1.86 4.40 15.27
N VAL A 283 2.91 4.58 14.49
CA VAL A 283 3.42 5.88 14.05
C VAL A 283 3.09 6.02 12.58
N GLY A 284 2.14 6.89 12.26
CA GLY A 284 1.67 6.99 10.90
C GLY A 284 0.54 7.99 10.71
N MET A 285 0.05 8.03 9.47
CA MET A 285 -1.12 8.78 9.06
C MET A 285 -2.31 7.83 9.08
N MET A 286 -3.11 7.97 10.13
CA MET A 286 -4.43 7.35 10.29
C MET A 286 -4.44 5.86 10.65
N THR A 287 -4.57 5.59 11.95
CA THR A 287 -5.38 4.46 12.41
C THR A 287 -6.35 4.98 13.49
N SER A 288 -7.52 4.36 13.59
CA SER A 288 -8.51 4.68 14.64
C SER A 288 -8.22 3.97 15.97
N ASP A 289 -7.27 3.04 15.97
CA ASP A 289 -7.12 2.04 17.01
C ASP A 289 -5.66 1.94 17.45
N SER A 290 -5.45 2.08 18.76
CA SER A 290 -4.18 2.14 19.53
C SER A 290 -3.58 3.54 19.78
N PHE A 291 -2.63 3.62 20.72
CA PHE A 291 -1.98 4.88 21.13
C PHE A 291 -1.10 5.39 19.99
N ILE A 292 -1.50 6.51 19.38
CA ILE A 292 -0.94 7.01 18.11
C ILE A 292 -0.05 8.23 18.36
N PHE A 293 1.15 8.20 17.78
CA PHE A 293 1.88 9.43 17.53
C PHE A 293 1.45 10.00 16.18
N ASN A 294 0.63 11.06 16.20
CA ASN A 294 0.14 11.68 14.97
C ASN A 294 1.22 12.59 14.36
N TRP A 295 1.88 12.09 13.31
CA TRP A 295 2.90 12.84 12.56
C TRP A 295 2.40 13.35 11.20
N THR A 296 1.08 13.31 10.97
CA THR A 296 0.45 13.70 9.69
C THR A 296 0.88 15.09 9.23
N GLY A 297 0.97 16.07 10.14
CA GLY A 297 1.37 17.43 9.79
C GLY A 297 2.81 17.51 9.26
N ARG A 298 3.76 16.84 9.93
CA ARG A 298 5.17 16.80 9.51
C ARG A 298 5.35 16.03 8.21
N TRP A 299 4.60 14.95 8.05
CA TRP A 299 4.63 14.17 6.83
C TRP A 299 4.13 14.95 5.62
N ARG A 300 2.98 15.61 5.76
CA ARG A 300 2.43 16.45 4.70
C ARG A 300 3.39 17.58 4.30
N SER A 301 4.15 18.15 5.24
CA SER A 301 5.13 19.20 4.93
C SER A 301 6.32 18.71 4.10
N ILE A 302 6.61 17.41 4.06
CA ILE A 302 7.75 16.84 3.31
C ILE A 302 7.34 15.86 2.20
N ALA A 303 6.03 15.61 2.03
CA ALA A 303 5.54 14.58 1.13
C ALA A 303 5.96 14.81 -0.33
N GLU A 304 5.91 16.07 -0.78
CA GLU A 304 6.27 16.44 -2.15
C GLU A 304 7.76 16.20 -2.43
N GLN A 305 8.65 16.47 -1.46
CA GLN A 305 10.08 16.17 -1.54
C GLN A 305 10.34 14.67 -1.74
N TRP A 306 9.65 13.80 -0.99
CA TRP A 306 9.80 12.35 -1.08
C TRP A 306 9.17 11.75 -2.35
N ASP A 307 8.02 12.25 -2.77
CA ASP A 307 7.41 11.86 -4.03
C ASP A 307 8.32 12.28 -5.22
N GLY A 308 8.97 13.44 -5.13
CA GLY A 308 9.97 13.90 -6.10
C GLY A 308 11.23 13.03 -6.13
N PHE A 309 11.74 12.64 -4.96
CA PHE A 309 12.85 11.68 -4.84
C PHE A 309 12.55 10.36 -5.56
N LEU A 310 11.32 9.84 -5.41
CA LEU A 310 10.90 8.62 -6.08
C LEU A 310 10.85 8.77 -7.61
N ASN A 311 10.43 9.93 -8.10
CA ASN A 311 10.45 10.23 -9.54
C ASN A 311 11.88 10.26 -10.10
N ASP A 312 12.80 10.90 -9.38
CA ASP A 312 14.21 10.95 -9.79
C ASP A 312 14.83 9.54 -9.81
N LEU A 313 14.52 8.72 -8.79
CA LEU A 313 14.95 7.32 -8.73
C LEU A 313 14.36 6.49 -9.88
N TYR A 314 13.10 6.72 -10.25
CA TYR A 314 12.49 6.05 -11.40
C TYR A 314 13.21 6.41 -12.71
N CYS A 315 13.44 7.70 -12.98
CA CYS A 315 14.16 8.17 -14.16
C CYS A 315 15.56 7.56 -14.27
N GLU A 316 16.27 7.43 -13.16
CA GLU A 316 17.62 6.89 -13.14
C GLU A 316 17.66 5.39 -13.40
N MET A 317 16.68 4.65 -12.88
CA MET A 317 16.71 3.18 -12.85
C MET A 317 15.83 2.52 -13.92
N SER A 318 14.97 3.28 -14.60
CA SER A 318 13.96 2.75 -15.53
C SER A 318 13.90 3.53 -16.85
N PRO A 319 13.54 2.86 -17.96
CA PRO A 319 13.11 3.56 -19.16
C PRO A 319 11.91 4.46 -18.86
N HIS A 320 11.95 5.70 -19.32
CA HIS A 320 10.91 6.67 -19.00
C HIS A 320 10.60 7.60 -20.17
N ALA A 321 9.35 8.04 -20.22
CA ALA A 321 8.87 8.97 -21.22
C ALA A 321 9.32 10.39 -20.92
N LYS A 322 9.78 11.07 -21.96
CA LYS A 322 10.07 12.50 -21.98
C LYS A 322 9.17 13.17 -23.00
N PHE A 323 8.20 13.92 -22.48
CA PHE A 323 7.34 14.76 -23.30
C PHE A 323 8.08 16.07 -23.66
N PRO A 324 7.73 16.71 -24.79
CA PRO A 324 8.39 17.92 -25.27
C PRO A 324 7.94 19.17 -24.48
N PHE A 325 7.58 19.03 -23.21
CA PHE A 325 7.13 20.12 -22.36
C PHE A 325 7.46 19.89 -20.88
N GLU A 326 7.58 21.00 -20.15
CA GLU A 326 7.61 21.05 -18.69
C GLU A 326 6.28 21.57 -18.18
N LEU A 327 5.83 21.05 -17.03
CA LEU A 327 4.61 21.52 -16.37
C LEU A 327 4.93 22.39 -15.16
N ARG A 328 4.11 23.42 -14.96
CA ARG A 328 3.91 24.08 -13.68
C ARG A 328 2.53 23.72 -13.13
N SER A 329 2.42 23.56 -11.82
CA SER A 329 1.13 23.33 -11.17
C SER A 329 0.69 24.58 -10.42
N ILE A 330 -0.62 24.83 -10.41
CA ILE A 330 -1.25 25.87 -9.62
C ILE A 330 -2.43 25.22 -8.90
N HIS A 331 -2.46 25.33 -7.58
CA HIS A 331 -3.59 24.87 -6.80
C HIS A 331 -4.79 25.83 -6.97
N ALA A 332 -5.96 25.26 -7.23
CA ALA A 332 -7.22 25.99 -7.34
C ALA A 332 -8.23 25.45 -6.32
N GLU A 333 -8.70 26.32 -5.43
CA GLU A 333 -9.73 25.98 -4.43
C GLU A 333 -10.97 25.40 -5.12
N ASN A 334 -11.54 24.31 -4.57
CA ASN A 334 -12.69 23.57 -5.11
C ASN A 334 -12.50 22.87 -6.48
N ALA A 335 -11.36 23.07 -7.15
CA ALA A 335 -11.07 22.49 -8.47
C ALA A 335 -9.88 21.52 -8.48
N GLY A 336 -9.10 21.44 -7.39
CA GLY A 336 -7.91 20.61 -7.30
C GLY A 336 -6.69 21.30 -7.92
N ASN A 337 -5.78 20.53 -8.53
CA ASN A 337 -4.60 21.10 -9.17
C ASN A 337 -4.83 21.35 -10.66
N ARG A 338 -4.34 22.49 -11.15
CA ARG A 338 -4.32 22.84 -12.57
C ARG A 338 -2.89 22.80 -13.08
N PHE A 339 -2.69 22.30 -14.29
CA PHE A 339 -1.37 22.05 -14.85
C PHE A 339 -1.20 22.81 -16.15
N PHE A 340 -0.16 23.62 -16.20
CA PHE A 340 0.12 24.49 -17.34
C PHE A 340 1.49 24.19 -17.92
N ILE A 341 1.62 24.33 -19.23
CA ILE A 341 2.90 24.27 -19.91
C ILE A 341 3.75 25.46 -19.44
N LYS A 342 4.91 25.15 -18.88
CA LYS A 342 5.91 26.11 -18.43
C LYS A 342 6.94 26.38 -19.53
N ALA A 343 7.31 25.35 -20.27
CA ALA A 343 8.24 25.41 -21.39
C ALA A 343 7.91 24.27 -22.34
N THR A 344 8.21 24.43 -23.63
CA THR A 344 8.00 23.38 -24.62
C THR A 344 8.94 23.52 -25.80
N THR A 345 9.27 22.39 -26.42
CA THR A 345 9.98 22.32 -27.71
C THR A 345 9.04 21.95 -28.87
N ASP A 346 7.76 21.72 -28.60
CA ASP A 346 6.74 21.40 -29.59
C ASP A 346 6.05 22.68 -30.08
N THR A 347 5.97 22.85 -31.40
CA THR A 347 5.33 24.04 -32.01
C THR A 347 3.81 24.06 -31.89
N ALA A 348 3.18 22.91 -31.57
CA ALA A 348 1.74 22.82 -31.34
C ALA A 348 1.34 23.24 -29.91
N LEU A 349 2.32 23.55 -29.06
CA LEU A 349 2.14 23.90 -27.65
C LEU A 349 2.72 25.30 -27.40
N ALA A 350 2.13 26.02 -26.45
CA ALA A 350 2.63 27.30 -25.99
C ALA A 350 2.79 27.33 -24.46
N GLU A 351 3.72 28.16 -23.97
CA GLU A 351 3.78 28.48 -22.55
C GLU A 351 2.44 29.09 -22.09
N GLY A 352 1.90 28.57 -21.00
CA GLY A 352 0.61 28.98 -20.45
C GLY A 352 -0.58 28.12 -20.90
N ASP A 353 -0.42 27.24 -21.88
CA ASP A 353 -1.45 26.27 -22.24
C ASP A 353 -1.76 25.33 -21.05
N GLU A 354 -3.02 25.02 -20.83
CA GLU A 354 -3.48 24.16 -19.74
C GLU A 354 -3.73 22.73 -20.23
N ILE A 355 -3.16 21.73 -19.57
CA ILE A 355 -3.53 20.34 -19.81
C ILE A 355 -4.74 19.99 -18.93
N LEU A 356 -5.80 19.48 -19.55
CA LEU A 356 -7.05 19.12 -18.87
C LEU A 356 -7.14 17.62 -18.60
N THR A 357 -6.73 16.81 -19.58
CA THR A 357 -6.80 15.34 -19.50
C THR A 357 -5.58 14.68 -20.12
N VAL A 358 -5.26 13.48 -19.64
CA VAL A 358 -4.28 12.55 -20.21
C VAL A 358 -5.00 11.22 -20.47
N ASP A 359 -5.00 10.75 -21.72
CA ASP A 359 -5.75 9.58 -22.20
C ASP A 359 -7.24 9.60 -21.82
N GLY A 360 -7.86 10.78 -21.92
CA GLY A 360 -9.26 11.01 -21.56
C GLY A 360 -9.52 11.15 -20.05
N GLU A 361 -8.50 10.95 -19.21
CA GLU A 361 -8.63 11.07 -17.76
C GLU A 361 -8.24 12.45 -17.26
N SER A 362 -9.12 13.07 -16.47
CA SER A 362 -8.85 14.39 -15.90
C SER A 362 -7.62 14.36 -15.00
N ILE A 363 -6.72 15.33 -15.18
CA ILE A 363 -5.52 15.42 -14.35
C ILE A 363 -5.70 16.24 -13.07
N ALA A 364 -6.89 16.85 -12.87
CA ALA A 364 -7.19 17.67 -11.70
C ALA A 364 -7.10 16.91 -10.36
N TRP A 365 -7.21 15.58 -10.42
CA TRP A 365 -7.16 14.67 -9.29
C TRP A 365 -5.73 14.40 -8.78
N TYR A 366 -4.69 14.75 -9.54
CA TYR A 366 -3.31 14.39 -9.25
C TYR A 366 -2.56 15.48 -8.47
N LYS A 367 -1.66 15.06 -7.59
CA LYS A 367 -0.58 15.92 -7.09
C LYS A 367 0.51 16.11 -8.15
N PRO A 368 1.34 17.16 -8.06
CA PRO A 368 2.36 17.43 -9.08
C PRO A 368 3.31 16.27 -9.35
N ASN A 369 3.89 15.67 -8.30
CA ASN A 369 4.79 14.54 -8.46
C ASN A 369 4.08 13.23 -8.81
N GLU A 370 2.79 13.07 -8.50
CA GLU A 370 2.01 11.91 -8.94
C GLU A 370 1.74 11.98 -10.45
N LEU A 371 1.35 13.16 -10.96
CA LEU A 371 1.18 13.36 -12.40
C LEU A 371 2.52 13.18 -13.13
N ARG A 372 3.61 13.73 -12.57
CA ARG A 372 4.95 13.53 -13.13
C ARG A 372 5.30 12.06 -13.25
N LEU A 373 5.07 11.25 -12.21
CA LEU A 373 5.28 9.80 -12.26
C LEU A 373 4.43 9.13 -13.34
N CYS A 374 3.14 9.48 -13.40
CA CYS A 374 2.21 8.96 -14.41
C CYS A 374 2.69 9.23 -15.84
N LEU A 375 3.18 10.46 -16.10
CA LEU A 375 3.74 10.83 -17.40
C LEU A 375 5.04 10.09 -17.70
N LEU A 376 5.95 9.98 -16.73
CA LEU A 376 7.22 9.23 -16.88
C LEU A 376 6.98 7.75 -17.24
N GLN A 377 5.88 7.16 -16.80
CA GLN A 377 5.53 5.76 -17.03
C GLN A 377 4.84 5.50 -18.37
N LYS A 378 4.43 6.54 -19.12
CA LYS A 378 3.74 6.37 -20.41
C LYS A 378 4.63 5.63 -21.41
N GLN A 379 4.01 4.72 -22.15
CA GLN A 379 4.65 3.97 -23.23
C GLN A 379 3.87 4.24 -24.52
N GLY A 380 4.54 4.87 -25.49
CA GLY A 380 3.93 5.17 -26.79
C GLY A 380 2.96 6.37 -26.77
N MET A 381 2.11 6.43 -27.79
CA MET A 381 1.25 7.58 -28.07
C MET A 381 0.31 7.86 -26.90
N THR A 382 0.36 9.09 -26.38
CA THR A 382 -0.47 9.59 -25.29
C THR A 382 -1.35 10.72 -25.80
N LYS A 383 -2.64 10.69 -25.45
CA LYS A 383 -3.60 11.72 -25.84
C LYS A 383 -3.74 12.79 -24.76
N PHE A 384 -3.72 14.04 -25.16
CA PHE A 384 -3.86 15.20 -24.29
C PHE A 384 -5.04 16.04 -24.75
N LEU A 385 -5.90 16.45 -23.83
CA LEU A 385 -6.82 17.56 -24.08
C LEU A 385 -6.20 18.82 -23.50
N ILE A 386 -5.98 19.82 -24.34
CA ILE A 386 -5.29 21.06 -24.00
C ILE A 386 -6.24 22.22 -24.20
N ARG A 387 -6.21 23.18 -23.28
CA ARG A 387 -6.86 24.48 -23.43
C ARG A 387 -5.81 25.55 -23.65
N HIS A 388 -5.89 26.21 -24.80
CA HIS A 388 -5.01 27.31 -25.15
C HIS A 388 -5.38 28.60 -24.41
N ALA A 389 -4.46 29.57 -24.41
CA ALA A 389 -4.68 30.87 -23.77
C ALA A 389 -5.91 31.64 -24.28
N ASP A 390 -6.34 31.39 -25.52
CA ASP A 390 -7.55 31.98 -26.13
C ASP A 390 -8.85 31.26 -25.73
N GLY A 391 -8.75 30.20 -24.92
CA GLY A 391 -9.87 29.39 -24.43
C GLY A 391 -10.29 28.26 -25.36
N THR A 392 -9.65 28.10 -26.52
CA THR A 392 -9.92 26.96 -27.42
C THR A 392 -9.38 25.67 -26.83
N GLU A 393 -10.12 24.57 -27.02
CA GLU A 393 -9.71 23.24 -26.57
C GLU A 393 -9.34 22.36 -27.77
N GLN A 394 -8.20 21.67 -27.68
CA GLN A 394 -7.65 20.82 -28.73
C GLN A 394 -7.19 19.49 -28.17
N GLU A 395 -7.53 18.39 -28.85
CA GLU A 395 -6.94 17.07 -28.59
C GLU A 395 -5.63 16.93 -29.38
N LEU A 396 -4.54 16.61 -28.67
CA LEU A 396 -3.23 16.33 -29.25
C LEU A 396 -2.79 14.92 -28.91
N SER A 397 -2.24 14.21 -29.88
CA SER A 397 -1.60 12.91 -29.66
C SER A 397 -0.10 13.09 -29.75
N ILE A 398 0.60 12.88 -28.63
CA ILE A 398 2.05 13.07 -28.53
C ILE A 398 2.69 11.72 -28.24
N VAL A 399 3.69 11.37 -29.04
CA VAL A 399 4.57 10.23 -28.76
C VAL A 399 5.77 10.76 -27.98
N PRO A 400 5.98 10.36 -26.71
CA PRO A 400 7.13 10.81 -25.94
C PRO A 400 8.42 10.22 -26.50
N GLU A 401 9.53 10.93 -26.32
CA GLU A 401 10.85 10.33 -26.46
C GLU A 401 11.09 9.38 -25.29
N MET A 402 11.55 8.16 -25.58
CA MET A 402 11.89 7.20 -24.52
C MET A 402 13.36 7.34 -24.17
N GLU A 403 13.65 7.80 -22.95
CA GLU A 403 15.00 7.82 -22.42
C GLU A 403 15.29 6.50 -21.69
N LEU A 404 16.47 5.94 -21.95
CA LEU A 404 16.99 4.77 -21.26
C LEU A 404 17.79 5.19 -20.03
N PRO A 405 17.79 4.38 -18.95
CA PRO A 405 18.59 4.67 -17.77
C PRO A 405 20.08 4.76 -18.14
N ALA A 406 20.77 5.77 -17.59
CA ALA A 406 22.12 6.15 -18.02
C ALA A 406 23.16 5.03 -17.90
N GLN A 407 22.97 4.07 -16.97
CA GLN A 407 23.69 2.80 -16.89
C GLN A 407 22.82 1.74 -16.19
N PRO A 408 22.92 0.44 -16.52
CA PRO A 408 22.32 -0.60 -15.70
C PRO A 408 23.00 -0.58 -14.33
N VAL A 409 22.21 -0.31 -13.31
CA VAL A 409 22.67 -0.29 -11.92
C VAL A 409 22.90 -1.74 -11.48
N SER A 410 24.05 -2.32 -11.84
CA SER A 410 24.46 -3.66 -11.42
C SER A 410 25.22 -3.58 -10.12
N PHE A 411 24.49 -3.65 -9.00
CA PHE A 411 25.09 -3.88 -7.69
C PHE A 411 24.82 -5.33 -7.27
N THR A 412 25.81 -6.21 -7.45
CA THR A 412 25.75 -7.63 -7.05
C THR A 412 26.43 -7.92 -5.72
N ASP A 413 26.98 -6.90 -5.04
CA ASP A 413 27.71 -7.10 -3.80
C ASP A 413 26.79 -7.08 -2.57
N MET A 414 26.44 -8.27 -2.09
CA MET A 414 25.68 -8.48 -0.86
C MET A 414 26.39 -7.94 0.40
N ASN A 415 27.70 -7.69 0.32
CA ASN A 415 28.49 -7.13 1.43
C ASN A 415 28.65 -5.60 1.36
N TYR A 416 28.01 -4.91 0.41
CA TYR A 416 28.12 -3.45 0.24
C TYR A 416 27.86 -2.67 1.55
N PHE A 417 26.94 -3.19 2.34
CA PHE A 417 26.55 -2.63 3.63
C PHE A 417 27.37 -3.13 4.83
N GLY A 418 28.05 -4.28 4.71
CA GLY A 418 28.77 -4.92 5.82
C GLY A 418 29.95 -4.09 6.37
N ASN A 419 30.51 -3.20 5.55
CA ASN A 419 31.60 -2.30 5.93
C ASN A 419 31.13 -0.88 6.30
N LYS A 420 29.84 -0.58 6.18
CA LYS A 420 29.29 0.75 6.49
C LYS A 420 28.70 0.74 7.90
N LYS A 421 28.90 1.82 8.67
CA LYS A 421 28.22 1.99 9.96
C LYS A 421 26.73 2.05 9.73
N MET A 422 26.05 0.93 9.94
CA MET A 422 24.60 0.84 9.87
C MET A 422 24.04 0.62 11.26
N VAL A 423 22.99 1.35 11.58
CA VAL A 423 22.16 1.05 12.76
C VAL A 423 21.18 -0.01 12.31
N VAL A 424 21.44 -1.26 12.68
CA VAL A 424 20.44 -2.33 12.56
C VAL A 424 19.46 -2.13 13.71
N SER A 425 18.20 -1.86 13.41
CA SER A 425 17.20 -1.75 14.47
C SER A 425 16.71 -3.14 14.87
N GLU A 426 17.28 -3.69 15.94
CA GLU A 426 16.85 -4.97 16.51
C GLU A 426 15.47 -4.88 17.21
N SER A 427 15.00 -3.66 17.53
CA SER A 427 13.78 -3.42 18.33
C SER A 427 12.55 -3.02 17.51
N LEU A 428 12.70 -2.73 16.22
CA LEU A 428 11.60 -2.33 15.35
C LEU A 428 11.06 -3.54 14.60
N ALA A 429 10.05 -4.18 15.16
CA ALA A 429 9.12 -4.99 14.40
C ALA A 429 8.18 -4.06 13.63
N VAL A 430 8.67 -3.39 12.57
CA VAL A 430 7.78 -2.70 11.64
C VAL A 430 7.10 -3.76 10.81
N THR A 431 5.84 -4.03 11.14
CA THR A 431 4.96 -4.85 10.33
C THR A 431 4.32 -3.96 9.28
N GLN A 432 4.27 -4.49 8.05
CA GLN A 432 3.71 -3.81 6.90
C GLN A 432 2.29 -3.34 7.20
N GLY A 433 1.95 -2.14 6.73
CA GLY A 433 0.56 -1.89 6.37
C GLY A 433 0.15 -2.94 5.32
N ASN A 434 -0.80 -3.81 5.67
CA ASN A 434 -1.18 -5.08 5.04
C ASN A 434 -1.58 -5.11 3.53
N TYR A 435 -1.32 -4.08 2.71
CA TYR A 435 -1.57 -4.15 1.26
C TYR A 435 -0.86 -5.34 0.59
N PRO A 436 0.40 -5.65 0.93
CA PRO A 436 1.12 -6.77 0.33
C PRO A 436 0.41 -8.12 0.38
N GLU A 437 0.04 -8.56 1.59
CA GLU A 437 -0.55 -9.89 1.74
C GLU A 437 -2.00 -9.95 1.21
N LEU A 438 -2.70 -8.82 1.19
CA LEU A 438 -4.06 -8.72 0.65
C LEU A 438 -4.08 -8.76 -0.88
N PHE A 439 -3.12 -8.10 -1.53
CA PHE A 439 -3.01 -8.06 -2.98
C PHE A 439 -2.17 -9.20 -3.56
N ARG A 440 -1.66 -10.11 -2.72
CA ARG A 440 -0.95 -11.33 -3.15
C ARG A 440 -1.72 -12.21 -4.13
N LEU A 441 -3.05 -12.13 -4.11
CA LEU A 441 -3.86 -12.85 -5.09
C LEU A 441 -3.87 -12.23 -6.47
N MET A 442 -3.58 -10.93 -6.59
CA MET A 442 -3.45 -10.25 -7.89
C MET A 442 -2.01 -10.24 -8.34
N ASP A 443 -1.12 -9.88 -7.42
CA ASP A 443 0.28 -9.65 -7.72
C ASP A 443 1.12 -10.87 -7.33
N GLU A 444 1.67 -11.55 -8.35
CA GLU A 444 2.52 -12.73 -8.17
C GLU A 444 3.82 -12.46 -7.40
N SER A 445 4.26 -11.20 -7.25
CA SER A 445 5.48 -10.86 -6.50
C SER A 445 5.37 -11.10 -5.00
N TYR A 446 4.17 -10.94 -4.44
CA TYR A 446 3.90 -11.31 -3.05
C TYR A 446 3.88 -12.84 -2.86
N ARG A 447 3.79 -13.63 -3.93
CA ARG A 447 3.76 -15.10 -3.86
C ARG A 447 5.14 -15.75 -3.82
N LYS A 448 6.23 -14.99 -3.99
CA LYS A 448 7.58 -15.51 -3.74
C LYS A 448 7.76 -15.80 -2.25
N LYS A 449 7.69 -17.10 -1.96
CA LYS A 449 8.10 -17.74 -0.70
C LYS A 449 9.42 -17.14 -0.20
N ILE A 450 9.41 -16.77 1.08
CA ILE A 450 10.58 -16.80 1.95
C ILE A 450 11.12 -18.24 1.95
#